data_AF-A0A1Q5GI27-F1
#
_entry.id   AF-A0A1Q5GI27-F1
#
_cell.length_a   1.000
_cell.length_b   1.000
_cell.length_c   1.000
_cell.angle_alpha   90.00
_cell.angle_beta   90.00
_cell.angle_gamma   90.00
#
_symmetry.space_group_name_H-M   'P 1'
#
loop_
_entity.id
_entity.type
_entity.pdbx_description
1 polymer ?
#
loop_
_entity_poly.entity_id
_entity_poly.type
_entity_poly.pdbx_seq_one_letter_code
_entity_poly.pdbx_strand_id
1 'polypeptide(L)'
;MHMITMRLVRSPGVLKDLETPSAVLMAQCTPADGVEHVWARSRQGHIDVVFFVLSGCEAEALLAARAVCERALSHEPAFASWRLTD
;
A
#
# COMPACT_ATOMS: atom_id res chain seq x y z
N MET A 1 -15.28 -9.38 4.40
CA MET A 1 -14.54 -8.22 3.85
C MET A 1 -13.95 -7.45 5.01
N HIS A 2 -12.65 -7.22 4.99
CA HIS A 2 -11.90 -6.51 6.04
C HIS A 2 -11.35 -5.21 5.48
N MET A 3 -11.38 -4.16 6.30
CA MET A 3 -10.78 -2.87 5.99
C MET A 3 -9.44 -2.79 6.72
N ILE A 4 -8.34 -2.78 5.98
CA ILE A 4 -6.99 -2.74 6.53
C ILE A 4 -6.36 -1.39 6.24
N THR A 5 -5.88 -0.72 7.28
CA THR A 5 -5.15 0.54 7.16
C THR A 5 -3.65 0.28 7.21
N MET A 6 -2.90 0.85 6.27
CA MET A 6 -1.44 0.82 6.23
C MET A 6 -0.91 2.25 6.11
N ARG A 7 0.32 2.45 6.59
CA ARG A 7 1.04 3.70 6.40
C ARG A 7 2.41 3.43 5.80
N LEU A 8 2.71 4.20 4.76
CA LEU A 8 4.04 4.28 4.18
C LEU A 8 4.65 5.62 4.59
N VAL A 9 5.92 5.62 4.97
CA VAL A 9 6.68 6.83 5.28
C VAL A 9 7.81 7.01 4.28
N ARG A 10 8.10 8.26 3.93
CA ARG A 10 9.20 8.58 3.04
C ARG A 10 10.51 8.67 3.81
N SER A 11 11.59 8.22 3.20
CA SER A 11 12.95 8.45 3.64
C SER A 11 13.29 9.94 3.58
N PRO A 12 14.08 10.47 4.53
CA PRO A 12 14.49 11.87 4.53
C PRO A 12 15.21 12.27 3.23
N GLY A 13 14.94 13.47 2.70
CA GLY A 13 15.70 14.06 1.58
C GLY A 13 15.04 14.03 0.20
N VAL A 14 13.85 13.42 0.04
CA VAL A 14 13.13 13.37 -1.24
C VAL A 14 11.87 14.25 -1.20
N LEU A 15 11.77 15.21 -2.12
CA LEU A 15 10.77 16.30 -2.05
C LEU A 15 9.46 16.05 -2.81
N LYS A 16 9.39 15.03 -3.69
CA LYS A 16 8.21 14.85 -4.57
C LYS A 16 7.21 13.84 -4.03
N ASP A 17 5.97 14.29 -3.85
CA ASP A 17 4.81 13.46 -3.51
C ASP A 17 4.38 12.58 -4.68
N LEU A 18 3.74 11.45 -4.34
CA LEU A 18 3.21 10.53 -5.34
C LEU A 18 1.78 10.95 -5.69
N GLU A 19 1.53 11.24 -6.96
CA GLU A 19 0.22 11.76 -7.39
C GLU A 19 -0.89 10.69 -7.34
N THR A 20 -0.58 9.43 -7.69
CA THR A 20 -1.58 8.36 -7.82
C THR A 20 -1.17 7.06 -7.10
N PRO A 21 -0.91 7.09 -5.77
CA PRO A 21 -0.45 5.93 -5.02
C PRO A 21 -1.41 4.74 -5.06
N SER A 22 -2.73 4.99 -5.11
CA SER A 22 -3.73 3.92 -5.19
C SER A 22 -3.65 3.13 -6.49
N ALA A 23 -3.40 3.80 -7.62
CA ALA A 23 -3.28 3.14 -8.92
C ALA A 23 -2.04 2.25 -8.97
N VAL A 24 -0.92 2.74 -8.44
CA VAL A 24 0.32 1.95 -8.36
C VAL A 24 0.14 0.75 -7.43
N LEU A 25 -0.44 0.93 -6.24
CA LEU A 25 -0.71 -0.18 -5.32
C LEU A 25 -1.71 -1.20 -5.90
N MET A 26 -2.75 -0.73 -6.59
CA MET A 26 -3.72 -1.60 -7.26
C MET A 26 -3.04 -2.43 -8.36
N ALA A 27 -2.11 -1.87 -9.13
CA ALA A 27 -1.37 -2.60 -10.15
C ALA A 27 -0.49 -3.74 -9.58
N GLN A 28 -0.16 -3.69 -8.28
CA GLN A 28 0.61 -4.72 -7.58
C GLN A 28 -0.26 -5.79 -6.91
N CYS A 29 -1.59 -5.67 -7.02
CA CYS A 29 -2.52 -6.67 -6.53
C CYS A 29 -2.59 -7.86 -7.49
N THR A 30 -2.78 -9.04 -6.92
CA THR A 30 -3.05 -10.29 -7.64
C THR A 30 -4.39 -10.86 -7.16
N PRO A 31 -5.05 -11.73 -7.93
CA PRO A 31 -6.29 -12.37 -7.48
C PRO A 31 -6.16 -13.12 -6.15
N ALA A 32 -4.97 -13.61 -5.82
CA ALA A 32 -4.71 -14.34 -4.57
C ALA A 32 -4.71 -13.43 -3.33
N ASP A 33 -4.52 -12.11 -3.48
CA ASP A 33 -4.54 -11.19 -2.35
C ASP A 33 -5.98 -10.86 -1.89
N GLY A 34 -7.00 -11.16 -2.70
CA GLY A 34 -8.40 -10.85 -2.39
C GLY A 34 -8.70 -9.35 -2.26
N VAL A 35 -7.83 -8.48 -2.78
CA VAL A 35 -8.02 -7.02 -2.72
C VAL A 35 -9.03 -6.59 -3.77
N GLU A 36 -10.15 -6.03 -3.30
CA GLU A 36 -11.22 -5.53 -4.17
C GLU A 36 -11.03 -4.04 -4.46
N HIS A 37 -10.60 -3.27 -3.45
CA HIS A 37 -10.44 -1.82 -3.56
C HIS A 37 -9.21 -1.34 -2.79
N VAL A 38 -8.53 -0.34 -3.36
CA VAL A 38 -7.42 0.39 -2.73
C VAL A 38 -7.73 1.87 -2.75
N TRP A 39 -7.70 2.49 -1.57
CA TRP A 39 -7.68 3.93 -1.43
C TRP A 39 -6.34 4.36 -0.86
N ALA A 40 -5.74 5.42 -1.40
CA ALA A 40 -4.50 5.94 -0.88
C ALA A 40 -4.45 7.45 -1.02
N ARG A 41 -3.84 8.12 -0.03
CA ARG A 41 -3.65 9.56 -0.03
C ARG A 41 -2.23 9.89 0.33
N SER A 42 -1.51 10.51 -0.60
CA SER A 42 -0.20 11.10 -0.32
C SER A 42 -0.36 12.37 0.50
N ARG A 43 0.51 12.52 1.48
CA ARG A 43 0.74 13.69 2.31
C ARG A 43 2.25 13.95 2.37
N GLN A 44 2.63 15.10 2.91
CA GLN A 44 4.04 15.42 3.09
C GLN A 44 4.70 14.38 4.00
N GLY A 45 5.55 13.53 3.40
CA GLY A 45 6.33 12.50 4.08
C GLY A 45 5.62 11.19 4.41
N HIS A 46 4.32 11.02 4.13
CA HIS A 46 3.62 9.74 4.33
C HIS A 46 2.49 9.51 3.32
N ILE A 47 2.13 8.25 3.11
CA ILE A 47 0.94 7.83 2.37
C ILE A 47 0.09 7.01 3.35
N ASP A 48 -1.15 7.46 3.57
CA ASP A 48 -2.15 6.64 4.24
C ASP A 48 -2.86 5.78 3.19
N VAL A 49 -2.95 4.48 3.45
CA VAL A 49 -3.51 3.48 2.53
C VAL A 49 -4.62 2.70 3.24
N VAL A 50 -5.71 2.44 2.52
CA VAL A 50 -6.79 1.56 2.95
C VAL A 50 -7.00 0.49 1.89
N PHE A 51 -6.96 -0.77 2.33
CA PHE A 51 -7.29 -1.94 1.52
C PHE A 51 -8.64 -2.52 1.96
N PHE A 52 -9.49 -2.85 0.99
CA PHE A 52 -10.69 -3.65 1.22
C PHE A 52 -10.44 -5.06 0.70
N VAL A 53 -10.33 -6.01 1.63
CA VAL A 53 -9.86 -7.37 1.34
C VAL A 53 -10.95 -8.40 1.62
N LEU A 54 -11.21 -9.29 0.68
CA LEU A 54 -12.00 -10.49 0.85
C LEU A 54 -11.11 -11.61 1.40
N SER A 55 -11.27 -11.93 2.68
CA SER A 55 -10.54 -13.00 3.37
C SER A 55 -11.43 -13.57 4.49
N GLY A 56 -11.08 -14.77 4.97
CA GLY A 56 -11.77 -15.45 6.07
C GLY A 56 -11.50 -14.84 7.44
N CYS A 57 -10.40 -14.07 7.61
CA CYS A 57 -10.12 -13.35 8.85
C CYS A 57 -9.27 -12.10 8.64
N GLU A 58 -9.23 -11.24 9.65
CA GLU A 58 -8.50 -9.96 9.60
C GLU A 58 -6.98 -10.15 9.50
N ALA A 59 -6.42 -11.19 10.13
CA ALA A 59 -4.98 -11.46 10.12
C ALA A 59 -4.49 -11.80 8.69
N GLU A 60 -5.23 -12.62 7.96
CA GLU A 60 -4.95 -12.92 6.56
C GLU A 60 -5.08 -11.67 5.68
N ALA A 61 -6.13 -10.86 5.89
CA ALA A 61 -6.31 -9.59 5.18
C ALA A 61 -5.14 -8.62 5.42
N LEU A 62 -4.63 -8.55 6.66
CA LEU A 62 -3.47 -7.74 7.01
C LEU A 62 -2.22 -8.20 6.28
N LEU A 63 -1.96 -9.51 6.24
CA LEU A 63 -0.82 -10.08 5.53
C LEU A 63 -0.90 -9.84 4.02
N ALA A 64 -2.09 -9.96 3.42
CA ALA A 64 -2.32 -9.66 2.01
C ALA A 64 -2.05 -8.18 1.69
N ALA A 65 -2.59 -7.25 2.49
CA ALA A 65 -2.34 -5.81 2.35
C ALA A 65 -0.84 -5.48 2.47
N ARG A 66 -0.13 -6.12 3.41
CA ARG A 66 1.31 -5.96 3.60
C ARG A 66 2.08 -6.44 2.37
N ALA A 67 1.74 -7.61 1.85
CA ALA A 67 2.38 -8.18 0.66
C ALA A 67 2.22 -7.27 -0.57
N VAL A 68 1.06 -6.64 -0.76
CA VAL A 68 0.86 -5.65 -1.83
C VAL A 68 1.81 -4.46 -1.66
N CYS A 69 1.90 -3.90 -0.45
CA CYS A 69 2.81 -2.79 -0.18
C CYS A 69 4.27 -3.19 -0.42
N GLU A 70 4.70 -4.37 0.01
CA GLU A 70 6.06 -4.87 -0.20
C GLU A 70 6.38 -5.04 -1.70
N ARG A 71 5.43 -5.53 -2.49
CA ARG A 71 5.61 -5.63 -3.95
C ARG A 71 5.74 -4.26 -4.59
N ALA A 72 4.92 -3.29 -4.20
CA ALA A 72 5.07 -1.91 -4.67
C ALA A 72 6.42 -1.31 -4.30
N LEU A 73 6.85 -1.46 -3.04
CA LEU A 73 8.15 -0.98 -2.56
C LEU A 73 9.33 -1.61 -3.31
N SER A 74 9.20 -2.86 -3.76
CA SER A 74 10.27 -3.60 -4.44
C SER A 74 10.32 -3.35 -5.96
N HIS A 75 9.17 -3.18 -6.62
CA HIS A 75 9.09 -3.16 -8.08
C HIS A 75 8.84 -1.78 -8.68
N GLU A 76 8.33 -0.83 -7.89
CA GLU A 76 7.93 0.49 -8.40
C GLU A 76 8.99 1.55 -8.07
N PRO A 77 9.67 2.13 -9.07
CA PRO A 77 10.65 3.20 -8.83
C PRO A 77 10.06 4.40 -8.09
N ALA A 78 8.76 4.65 -8.30
CA ALA A 78 7.95 5.62 -7.57
C ALA A 78 7.96 5.42 -6.05
N PHE A 79 8.07 4.17 -5.60
CA PHE A 79 8.06 3.76 -4.20
C PHE A 79 9.47 3.58 -3.61
N ALA A 80 10.55 3.76 -4.39
CA ALA A 80 11.93 3.48 -3.95
C ALA A 80 12.40 4.27 -2.71
N SER A 81 11.81 5.45 -2.47
CA SER A 81 12.13 6.25 -1.27
C SER A 81 11.18 6.03 -0.10
N TRP A 82 10.21 5.12 -0.23
CA TRP A 82 9.18 4.86 0.77
C TRP A 82 9.48 3.57 1.54
N ARG A 83 8.83 3.40 2.69
CA ARG A 83 8.89 2.19 3.50
C ARG A 83 7.61 2.01 4.30
N LEU A 84 7.23 0.77 4.60
CA LEU A 84 6.14 0.48 5.52
C LEU A 84 6.53 0.88 6.94
N THR A 85 5.58 1.37 7.72
CA THR A 85 5.71 1.44 9.18
C THR A 85 5.15 0.17 9.79
N ASP A 86 5.92 -0.47 10.68
CA ASP A 86 5.44 -1.58 11.51
C ASP A 86 4.38 -1.13 12.52
#